data_AF-A0A9E2Y597-F1
#
_entry.id   AF-A0A9E2Y597-F1
#
_cell.length_a   1.000
_cell.length_b   1.000
_cell.length_c   1.000
_cell.angle_alpha   90.00
_cell.angle_beta   90.00
_cell.angle_gamma   90.00
#
_symmetry.space_group_name_H-M   'P 1'
#
loop_
_entity.id
_entity.type
_entity.pdbx_description
1 polymer ?
#
loop_
_entity_poly.entity_id
_entity_poly.type
_entity_poly.pdbx_seq_one_letter_code
_entity_poly.pdbx_strand_id
1 'polypeptide(L)'
;MPGLGLLAFLLSAFAAGCGGGGGGGSSPSAPGNPAPTATAQPAPSSSSTAAGVGITISIPTAAPIVFAPTSLAFSGLGQTLTSTPSEQGYGGTFTAVSSNPSVATVSVGTTLSNANFVSVTSVGHGNATINLTSGNGGTGQLPVSVP
;
A
#
# COMPACT_ATOMS: atom_id res chain seq x y z
N MET A 1 23.25 -24.03 21.10
CA MET A 1 21.78 -24.14 21.17
C MET A 1 21.25 -23.93 19.75
N PRO A 2 20.90 -24.97 18.98
CA PRO A 2 20.26 -24.78 17.68
C PRO A 2 18.76 -24.54 17.88
N GLY A 3 18.21 -23.51 17.24
CA GLY A 3 16.78 -23.21 17.25
C GLY A 3 16.28 -22.98 15.83
N LEU A 4 15.59 -24.00 15.30
CA LEU A 4 14.73 -23.99 14.11
C LEU A 4 13.72 -22.80 14.22
N GLY A 5 13.37 -22.01 13.21
CA GLY A 5 12.98 -22.35 11.84
C GLY A 5 11.45 -22.21 11.72
N LEU A 6 10.94 -21.18 11.03
CA LEU A 6 9.60 -21.19 10.39
C LEU A 6 9.42 -19.96 9.48
N LEU A 7 9.55 -20.14 8.16
CA LEU A 7 9.04 -19.20 7.15
C LEU A 7 7.60 -19.61 6.82
N ALA A 8 6.64 -18.70 6.98
CA ALA A 8 5.28 -18.87 6.47
C ALA A 8 5.06 -17.95 5.27
N PHE A 9 5.05 -18.54 4.06
CA PHE A 9 4.51 -17.92 2.85
C PHE A 9 2.99 -18.20 2.83
N LEU A 10 2.16 -17.16 2.89
CA LEU A 10 0.72 -17.26 2.70
C LEU A 10 0.31 -16.45 1.47
N LEU A 11 0.11 -17.20 0.38
CA LEU A 11 -0.56 -16.79 -0.86
C LEU A 11 -2.07 -16.95 -0.65
N SER A 12 -2.89 -15.95 -0.96
CA SER A 12 -4.35 -16.11 -0.94
C SER A 12 -5.00 -15.30 -2.05
N ALA A 13 -5.75 -16.05 -2.87
CA ALA A 13 -6.30 -15.69 -4.17
C ALA A 13 -7.67 -14.98 -4.09
N PHE A 14 -7.97 -14.31 -5.20
CA PHE A 14 -9.19 -13.55 -5.51
C PHE A 14 -10.36 -14.49 -5.84
N ALA A 15 -11.57 -14.22 -5.32
CA ALA A 15 -12.80 -14.86 -5.78
C ALA A 15 -13.99 -13.88 -5.74
N ALA A 16 -14.48 -13.51 -6.92
CA ALA A 16 -15.73 -12.80 -7.15
C ALA A 16 -16.87 -13.82 -7.31
N GLY A 17 -18.03 -13.56 -6.72
CA GLY A 17 -19.22 -14.41 -6.85
C GLY A 17 -20.49 -13.57 -6.79
N CYS A 18 -21.07 -13.29 -7.96
CA CYS A 18 -22.41 -12.75 -8.14
C CYS A 18 -23.40 -13.93 -8.22
N GLY A 19 -24.48 -13.90 -7.45
CA GLY A 19 -25.51 -14.94 -7.47
C GLY A 19 -26.87 -14.37 -7.11
N GLY A 20 -27.71 -14.18 -8.12
CA GLY A 20 -29.12 -13.81 -8.00
C GLY A 20 -30.05 -14.92 -8.51
N GLY A 21 -31.27 -14.95 -7.97
CA GLY A 21 -32.41 -15.80 -8.36
C GLY A 21 -33.41 -15.82 -7.20
N GLY A 22 -34.73 -15.72 -7.33
CA GLY A 22 -35.63 -15.78 -8.49
C GLY A 22 -36.83 -16.67 -8.12
N GLY A 23 -38.06 -16.21 -8.37
CA GLY A 23 -39.31 -17.00 -8.31
C GLY A 23 -40.25 -16.56 -7.19
N GLY A 24 -41.57 -16.54 -7.35
CA GLY A 24 -42.46 -16.96 -8.43
C GLY A 24 -43.90 -16.90 -7.89
N GLY A 25 -44.91 -16.81 -8.76
CA GLY A 25 -46.30 -16.86 -8.34
C GLY A 25 -47.28 -16.51 -9.45
N SER A 26 -47.80 -17.53 -10.13
CA SER A 26 -48.85 -17.43 -11.15
C SER A 26 -50.22 -17.72 -10.53
N SER A 27 -51.25 -16.96 -10.91
CA SER A 27 -52.67 -17.32 -10.74
C SER A 27 -53.55 -16.51 -11.72
N PRO A 28 -54.77 -16.99 -12.06
CA PRO A 28 -55.20 -17.18 -13.45
C PRO A 28 -56.13 -16.10 -14.02
N SER A 29 -56.35 -16.22 -15.33
CA SER A 29 -56.98 -15.29 -16.28
C SER A 29 -58.46 -14.96 -16.03
N ALA A 30 -58.80 -13.67 -16.21
CA ALA A 30 -60.16 -13.21 -16.50
C ALA A 30 -60.19 -12.59 -17.92
N PRO A 31 -61.19 -12.91 -18.77
CA PRO A 31 -61.33 -12.31 -20.09
C PRO A 31 -62.12 -11.01 -19.99
N GLY A 32 -61.52 -9.88 -20.40
CA GLY A 32 -62.24 -8.61 -20.43
C GLY A 32 -61.41 -7.42 -20.87
N ASN A 33 -61.91 -6.77 -21.92
CA ASN A 33 -61.66 -5.38 -22.35
C ASN A 33 -60.57 -5.15 -23.42
N PRO A 34 -60.90 -4.47 -24.55
CA PRO A 34 -59.92 -4.04 -25.55
C PRO A 34 -58.83 -3.16 -24.91
N ALA A 35 -57.58 -3.42 -25.30
CA ALA A 35 -56.43 -2.66 -24.82
C ALA A 35 -56.57 -1.16 -25.18
N PRO A 36 -56.48 -0.23 -24.22
CA PRO A 36 -56.35 1.18 -24.56
C PRO A 36 -55.01 1.40 -25.27
N THR A 37 -55.05 1.97 -26.48
CA THR A 37 -53.87 2.39 -27.23
C THR A 37 -53.07 3.38 -26.37
N ALA A 38 -51.88 2.96 -25.93
CA ALA A 38 -50.97 3.83 -25.18
C ALA A 38 -50.34 4.85 -26.13
N THR A 39 -50.78 6.10 -26.06
CA THR A 39 -50.05 7.23 -26.63
C THR A 39 -48.78 7.43 -25.82
N ALA A 40 -47.60 7.34 -26.44
CA ALA A 40 -46.32 7.57 -25.76
C ALA A 40 -46.29 9.00 -25.20
N GLN A 41 -46.26 9.13 -23.87
CA GLN A 41 -46.04 10.40 -23.17
C GLN A 41 -44.53 10.69 -23.18
N PRO A 42 -44.06 11.82 -23.73
CA PRO A 42 -42.65 12.20 -23.61
C PRO A 42 -42.26 12.31 -22.14
N ALA A 43 -41.20 11.61 -21.74
CA ALA A 43 -40.66 11.74 -20.39
C ALA A 43 -40.20 13.20 -20.16
N PRO A 44 -40.57 13.84 -19.04
CA PRO A 44 -40.01 15.15 -18.71
C PRO A 44 -38.52 14.99 -18.39
N SER A 45 -37.67 15.43 -19.32
CA SER A 45 -36.22 15.57 -19.10
C SER A 45 -35.98 16.58 -18.00
N SER A 46 -35.78 16.09 -16.78
CA SER A 46 -35.34 16.91 -15.64
C SER A 46 -33.88 16.55 -15.33
N SER A 47 -32.94 17.10 -16.10
CA SER A 47 -31.54 17.14 -15.67
C SER A 47 -31.38 18.35 -14.75
N SER A 48 -31.59 18.17 -13.45
CA SER A 48 -31.13 19.16 -12.48
C SER A 48 -29.61 19.05 -12.38
N THR A 49 -28.89 19.87 -13.16
CA THR A 49 -27.48 20.15 -12.87
C THR A 49 -27.43 20.94 -11.58
N ALA A 50 -27.34 20.24 -10.45
CA ALA A 50 -27.00 20.86 -9.19
C ALA A 50 -25.61 21.48 -9.36
N ALA A 51 -25.54 22.80 -9.45
CA ALA A 51 -24.31 23.55 -9.29
C ALA A 51 -23.86 23.42 -7.83
N GLY A 52 -23.34 22.24 -7.48
CA GLY A 52 -22.60 22.07 -6.25
C GLY A 52 -21.38 22.98 -6.36
N VAL A 53 -21.19 23.86 -5.38
CA VAL A 53 -19.90 24.51 -5.16
C VAL A 53 -18.91 23.37 -4.91
N GLY A 54 -18.11 23.03 -5.91
CA GLY A 54 -17.12 21.96 -5.82
C GLY A 54 -16.10 22.34 -4.76
N ILE A 55 -16.18 21.71 -3.59
CA ILE A 55 -15.11 21.80 -2.59
C ILE A 55 -14.02 20.82 -3.05
N THR A 56 -12.90 21.36 -3.53
CA THR A 56 -11.70 20.55 -3.79
C THR A 56 -11.04 20.25 -2.45
N ILE A 57 -11.12 19.00 -2.00
CA ILE A 57 -10.34 18.49 -0.87
C ILE A 57 -8.98 18.03 -1.43
N SER A 58 -7.92 18.82 -1.21
CA SER A 58 -6.55 18.37 -1.51
C SER A 58 -6.08 17.40 -0.44
N ILE A 59 -5.98 16.12 -0.80
CA ILE A 59 -5.30 15.13 0.04
C ILE A 59 -3.78 15.23 -0.20
N PRO A 60 -2.96 15.51 0.83
CA PRO A 60 -1.52 15.57 0.63
C PRO A 60 -0.98 14.17 0.32
N THR A 61 -0.29 14.02 -0.80
CA THR A 61 0.48 12.82 -1.10
C THR A 61 1.74 12.79 -0.24
N ALA A 62 2.06 11.64 0.35
CA ALA A 62 3.28 11.48 1.13
C ALA A 62 4.52 11.81 0.29
N ALA A 63 5.52 12.43 0.93
CA ALA A 63 6.77 12.74 0.27
C ALA A 63 7.64 11.48 0.16
N PRO A 64 8.55 11.40 -0.82
CA PRO A 64 9.51 10.31 -0.88
C PRO A 64 10.50 10.38 0.29
N ILE A 65 10.93 9.21 0.77
CA ILE A 65 11.99 9.10 1.79
C ILE A 65 13.34 9.22 1.09
N VAL A 66 14.16 10.16 1.55
CA VAL A 66 15.54 10.37 1.10
C VAL A 66 16.54 9.90 2.16
N PHE A 67 17.68 9.37 1.72
CA PHE A 67 18.71 8.81 2.59
C PHE A 67 20.01 9.61 2.52
N ALA A 68 20.70 9.71 3.65
CA ALA A 68 22.04 10.26 3.74
C ALA A 68 22.94 9.34 4.60
N PRO A 69 23.88 8.58 3.99
CA PRO A 69 24.16 8.46 2.54
C PRO A 69 23.05 7.73 1.76
N THR A 70 23.03 7.89 0.43
CA THR A 70 22.03 7.29 -0.49
C THR A 70 22.30 5.83 -0.85
N SER A 71 23.46 5.29 -0.50
CA SER A 71 23.82 3.88 -0.64
C SER A 71 24.83 3.49 0.45
N LEU A 72 24.92 2.19 0.73
CA LEU A 72 25.90 1.64 1.66
C LEU A 72 26.75 0.60 0.95
N ALA A 73 28.07 0.80 0.99
CA ALA A 73 29.06 -0.16 0.52
C ALA A 73 29.88 -0.64 1.71
N PHE A 74 29.74 -1.92 2.04
CA PHE A 74 30.54 -2.55 3.08
C PHE A 74 31.91 -2.95 2.51
N SER A 75 32.91 -3.12 3.38
CA SER A 75 34.22 -3.68 3.00
C SER A 75 34.41 -5.13 3.48
N GLY A 76 33.39 -5.71 4.13
CA GLY A 76 33.42 -7.07 4.66
C GLY A 76 32.20 -7.38 5.53
N LEU A 77 32.14 -8.61 6.05
CA LEU A 77 31.05 -9.12 6.88
C LEU A 77 31.13 -8.60 8.33
N GLY A 78 29.99 -8.60 9.03
CA GLY A 78 29.88 -8.23 10.45
C GLY A 78 30.02 -6.72 10.72
N GLN A 79 30.14 -5.90 9.69
CA GLN A 79 30.20 -4.45 9.82
C GLN A 79 28.80 -3.88 9.93
N THR A 80 28.68 -2.77 10.65
CA THR A 80 27.44 -1.99 10.72
C THR A 80 27.69 -0.59 10.18
N LEU A 81 26.89 -0.18 9.21
CA LEU A 81 26.88 1.16 8.65
C LEU A 81 25.51 1.79 8.87
N THR A 82 25.47 3.12 8.94
CA THR A 82 24.24 3.86 9.21
C THR A 82 23.88 4.79 8.06
N SER A 83 22.58 4.99 7.85
CA SER A 83 22.04 6.06 7.01
C SER A 83 20.92 6.78 7.71
N THR A 84 20.78 8.08 7.44
CA THR A 84 19.74 8.93 8.01
C THR A 84 18.60 9.07 7.00
N PRO A 85 17.43 8.46 7.23
CA PRO A 85 16.26 8.72 6.42
C PRO A 85 15.61 10.06 6.81
N SER A 86 15.09 10.76 5.82
CA SER A 86 14.30 11.97 6.00
C SER A 86 13.12 11.98 5.03
N GLU A 87 12.01 12.53 5.46
CA GLU A 87 10.83 12.75 4.63
C GLU A 87 10.24 14.13 4.96
N GLN A 88 9.92 14.88 3.91
CA GLN A 88 9.39 16.24 4.08
C GLN A 88 8.03 16.20 4.79
N GLY A 89 7.93 16.92 5.92
CA GLY A 89 6.69 17.01 6.69
C GLY A 89 6.41 15.79 7.57
N TYR A 90 7.35 14.85 7.70
CA TYR A 90 7.23 13.67 8.55
C TYR A 90 8.25 13.69 9.68
N GLY A 91 7.77 13.53 10.92
CA GLY A 91 8.60 13.45 12.13
C GLY A 91 8.41 12.16 12.94
N GLY A 92 7.68 11.19 12.38
CA GLY A 92 7.42 9.90 13.04
C GLY A 92 8.55 8.89 12.84
N THR A 93 8.31 7.66 13.28
CA THR A 93 9.23 6.53 13.10
C THR A 93 9.09 5.91 11.71
N PHE A 94 10.16 5.30 11.20
CA PHE A 94 10.11 4.53 9.96
C PHE A 94 10.06 3.02 10.23
N THR A 95 9.49 2.26 9.31
CA THR A 95 9.62 0.80 9.25
C THR A 95 10.63 0.45 8.16
N ALA A 96 11.56 -0.46 8.43
CA ALA A 96 12.57 -0.89 7.46
C ALA A 96 12.54 -2.40 7.26
N VAL A 97 12.68 -2.83 6.01
CA VAL A 97 12.76 -4.25 5.62
C VAL A 97 13.89 -4.44 4.62
N SER A 98 14.75 -5.43 4.84
CA SER A 98 15.76 -5.85 3.87
C SER A 98 15.15 -6.77 2.82
N SER A 99 15.43 -6.55 1.55
CA SER A 99 15.05 -7.47 0.47
C SER A 99 15.81 -8.81 0.53
N ASN A 100 16.96 -8.85 1.21
CA ASN A 100 17.77 -10.05 1.37
C ASN A 100 18.44 -10.06 2.76
N PRO A 101 17.76 -10.58 3.81
CA PRO A 101 18.30 -10.60 5.17
C PRO A 101 19.52 -11.52 5.34
N SER A 102 19.76 -12.46 4.42
CA SER A 102 20.98 -13.29 4.41
C SER A 102 22.22 -12.51 3.97
N VAL A 103 22.05 -11.36 3.29
CA VAL A 103 23.14 -10.46 2.88
C VAL A 103 23.28 -9.29 3.85
N ALA A 104 22.17 -8.66 4.22
CA ALA A 104 22.17 -7.53 5.14
C ALA A 104 20.90 -7.48 6.00
N THR A 105 21.07 -7.31 7.30
CA THR A 105 19.97 -7.06 8.24
C THR A 105 19.84 -5.57 8.53
N VAL A 106 18.65 -5.13 8.92
CA VAL A 106 18.36 -3.72 9.17
C VAL A 106 17.63 -3.53 10.50
N SER A 107 17.93 -2.44 11.19
CA SER A 107 17.16 -1.91 12.31
C SER A 107 16.95 -0.42 12.15
N VAL A 108 15.83 0.09 12.68
CA VAL A 108 15.55 1.53 12.76
C VAL A 108 15.72 1.95 14.22
N GLY A 109 16.41 3.05 14.43
CA GLY A 109 16.57 3.67 15.73
C GLY A 109 16.24 5.16 15.68
N THR A 110 16.07 5.74 16.87
CA THR A 110 15.84 7.16 17.07
C THR A 110 16.86 7.70 18.05
N THR A 111 17.44 8.86 17.77
CA THR A 111 18.31 9.56 18.72
C THR A 111 17.48 10.29 19.78
N LEU A 112 18.14 10.76 20.84
CA LEU A 112 17.52 11.61 21.87
C LEU A 112 16.92 12.91 21.30
N SER A 113 17.43 13.37 20.14
CA SER A 113 16.91 14.53 19.42
C SER A 113 15.78 14.18 18.45
N ASN A 114 15.21 12.98 18.53
CA ASN A 114 14.18 12.44 17.63
C ASN A 114 14.62 12.33 16.15
N ALA A 115 15.93 12.28 15.88
CA ALA A 115 16.42 11.99 14.53
C ALA A 115 16.40 10.47 14.31
N ASN A 116 15.74 10.03 13.24
CA ASN A 116 15.72 8.63 12.84
C ASN A 116 17.05 8.24 12.18
N PHE A 117 17.52 7.03 12.42
CA PHE A 117 18.63 6.42 11.71
C PHE A 117 18.32 4.96 11.40
N VAL A 118 18.88 4.48 10.30
CA VAL A 118 18.81 3.09 9.88
C VAL A 118 20.20 2.50 10.06
N SER A 119 20.31 1.45 10.87
CA SER A 119 21.55 0.68 11.01
C SER A 119 21.44 -0.59 10.20
N VAL A 120 22.38 -0.78 9.27
CA VAL A 120 22.44 -1.95 8.40
C VAL A 120 23.69 -2.74 8.77
N THR A 121 23.53 -4.04 8.99
CA THR A 121 24.63 -4.95 9.33
C THR A 121 24.85 -5.94 8.20
N SER A 122 26.11 -6.10 7.74
CA SER A 122 26.47 -7.08 6.72
C SER A 122 26.53 -8.50 7.30
N VAL A 123 25.81 -9.43 6.67
CA VAL A 123 25.67 -10.83 7.11
C VAL A 123 26.25 -11.81 6.08
N GLY A 124 26.13 -11.49 4.80
CA GLY A 124 26.61 -12.32 3.70
C GLY A 124 27.02 -11.49 2.50
N HIS A 125 27.75 -12.12 1.57
CA HIS A 125 28.22 -11.51 0.34
C HIS A 125 27.08 -11.25 -0.65
N GLY A 126 27.14 -10.13 -1.39
CA GLY A 126 26.19 -9.80 -2.45
C GLY A 126 25.47 -8.47 -2.24
N ASN A 127 24.28 -8.35 -2.81
CA ASN A 127 23.51 -7.10 -2.86
C ASN A 127 22.18 -7.26 -2.14
N ALA A 128 21.76 -6.18 -1.46
CA ALA A 128 20.45 -6.08 -0.85
C ALA A 128 19.89 -4.66 -1.06
N THR A 129 18.58 -4.51 -0.90
CA THR A 129 17.92 -3.21 -0.89
C THR A 129 17.16 -3.11 0.42
N ILE A 130 17.41 -2.04 1.16
CA ILE A 130 16.62 -1.71 2.35
C ILE A 130 15.44 -0.84 1.91
N ASN A 131 14.24 -1.34 2.12
CA ASN A 131 13.00 -0.62 1.85
C ASN A 131 12.53 0.05 3.14
N LEU A 132 12.32 1.36 3.12
CA LEU A 132 11.68 2.08 4.21
C LEU A 132 10.26 2.51 3.85
N THR A 133 9.40 2.52 4.86
CA THR A 133 8.04 3.04 4.81
C THR A 133 7.77 3.90 6.04
N SER A 134 7.18 5.07 5.84
CA SER A 134 6.72 5.96 6.90
C SER A 134 5.23 5.75 7.19
N GLY A 135 4.77 6.21 8.36
CA GLY A 135 3.38 6.04 8.80
C GLY A 135 2.34 6.82 7.97
N ASN A 136 2.77 7.82 7.20
CA ASN A 136 1.93 8.57 6.27
C ASN A 136 1.97 7.99 4.83
N GLY A 137 2.71 6.90 4.59
CA GLY A 137 2.74 6.19 3.31
C GLY A 137 3.89 6.56 2.38
N GLY A 138 4.84 7.39 2.83
CA GLY A 138 6.07 7.66 2.11
C GLY A 138 6.93 6.40 2.01
N THR A 139 7.68 6.27 0.92
CA THR A 139 8.59 5.12 0.71
C THR A 139 9.94 5.57 0.19
N GLY A 140 10.96 4.75 0.43
CA GLY A 140 12.29 4.94 -0.11
C GLY A 140 13.10 3.64 -0.11
N GLN A 141 14.13 3.62 -0.94
CA GLN A 141 15.03 2.47 -1.09
C GLN A 141 16.48 2.88 -0.88
N LEU A 142 17.21 2.11 -0.08
CA LEU A 142 18.63 2.27 0.18
C LEU A 142 19.38 1.03 -0.35
N PRO A 143 20.11 1.14 -1.47
CA PRO A 143 20.93 0.08 -2.00
C PRO A 143 22.10 -0.27 -1.07
N VAL A 144 22.37 -1.56 -0.93
CA VAL A 144 23.45 -2.13 -0.13
C VAL A 144 24.29 -3.08 -0.97
N SER A 145 25.62 -2.96 -0.86
CA SER A 145 26.59 -3.89 -1.45
C SER A 145 27.55 -4.40 -0.39
N VAL A 146 27.76 -5.72 -0.38
CA VAL A 146 28.72 -6.41 0.47
C VAL A 146 29.68 -7.19 -0.45
N PRO A 147 31.00 -6.89 -0.42
CA PRO A 147 31.99 -7.57 -1.25
C PRO A 147 32.10 -9.02 -0.83
#